data_AF-A0A0C3BSY0-F1
#
_entry.id   AF-A0A0C3BSY0-F1
#
_cell.length_a   1.000
_cell.length_b   1.000
_cell.length_c   1.000
_cell.angle_alpha   90.00
_cell.angle_beta   90.00
_cell.angle_gamma   90.00
#
_symmetry.space_group_name_H-M   'P 1'
#
loop_
_entity.id
_entity.type
_entity.pdbx_description
1 polymer ?
#
loop_
_entity_poly.entity_id
_entity_poly.type
_entity_poly.pdbx_seq_one_letter_code
_entity_poly.pdbx_strand_id
1 'polypeptide(L)'
;MSTGDINSLLNIWASTLALHNDDTPFHNHTDLYNTIDSTPIGGVPWESFTMKYDSNIPDGERSAWMDEEFEVWFCNPRDLVHNMLANPDFHGEFDYLPFHEYDANNNHHFHDFMSGNWAWKQADIITQDPDTHGSMFMLIILGSDKTTVSVATGHNQYWPVYMSIGNIHNNTRCAH
;
A
#
# COMPACT_ATOMS: atom_id res chain seq x y z
N MET A 1 -14.46 -8.14 -10.75
CA MET A 1 -15.92 -8.30 -10.86
C MET A 1 -16.43 -7.06 -11.58
N SER A 2 -17.18 -7.18 -12.67
CA SER A 2 -17.60 -6.00 -13.43
C SER A 2 -18.68 -5.20 -12.68
N THR A 3 -18.87 -3.92 -13.03
CA THR A 3 -19.96 -3.10 -12.46
C THR A 3 -21.34 -3.70 -12.72
N GLY A 4 -21.52 -4.40 -13.86
CA GLY A 4 -22.73 -5.15 -14.18
C GLY A 4 -22.97 -6.36 -13.27
N ASP A 5 -21.91 -7.08 -12.91
CA ASP A 5 -21.99 -8.21 -11.98
C ASP A 5 -22.35 -7.73 -10.56
N ILE A 6 -21.78 -6.60 -10.12
CA ILE A 6 -22.07 -5.99 -8.81
C ILE A 6 -23.55 -5.59 -8.72
N ASN A 7 -24.08 -4.91 -9.74
CA ASN A 7 -25.50 -4.55 -9.78
C ASN A 7 -26.40 -5.79 -9.75
N SER A 8 -26.03 -6.85 -10.46
CA SER A 8 -26.79 -8.10 -10.51
C SER A 8 -26.84 -8.77 -9.12
N LEU A 9 -25.70 -8.81 -8.42
CA LEU A 9 -25.61 -9.32 -7.05
C LEU A 9 -26.44 -8.49 -6.07
N LEU A 10 -26.35 -7.16 -6.13
CA LEU A 10 -27.14 -6.26 -5.28
C LEU A 10 -28.64 -6.43 -5.51
N ASN A 11 -29.08 -6.61 -6.76
CA ASN A 11 -30.49 -6.88 -7.07
C ASN A 11 -30.98 -8.23 -6.52
N ILE A 12 -30.14 -9.26 -6.59
CA ILE A 12 -30.46 -10.56 -5.98
C ILE A 12 -30.60 -10.41 -4.47
N TRP A 13 -29.67 -9.68 -3.84
CA TRP A 13 -29.71 -9.43 -2.40
C TRP A 13 -30.94 -8.59 -1.98
N ALA A 14 -31.31 -7.57 -2.74
CA ALA A 14 -32.53 -6.80 -2.52
C ALA A 14 -33.77 -7.69 -2.60
N SER A 15 -33.78 -8.61 -3.55
CA SER A 15 -34.90 -9.54 -3.73
C SER A 15 -35.05 -10.52 -2.56
N THR A 16 -33.95 -10.94 -1.93
CA THR A 16 -34.00 -11.82 -0.75
C THR A 16 -34.42 -11.07 0.52
N LEU A 17 -33.98 -9.81 0.67
CA LEU A 17 -34.33 -8.96 1.82
C LEU A 17 -35.76 -8.40 1.74
N ALA A 18 -36.31 -8.23 0.53
CA ALA A 18 -37.70 -7.80 0.33
C ALA A 18 -38.72 -8.71 1.03
N LEU A 19 -38.43 -10.02 1.16
CA LEU A 19 -39.26 -10.97 1.92
C LEU A 19 -39.34 -10.66 3.42
N HIS A 20 -38.36 -9.92 3.93
CA HIS A 20 -38.22 -9.54 5.33
C HIS A 20 -38.51 -8.04 5.56
N ASN A 21 -38.93 -7.32 4.51
CA ASN A 21 -39.17 -5.88 4.55
C ASN A 21 -37.94 -5.09 5.03
N ASP A 22 -36.77 -5.51 4.52
CA ASP A 22 -35.45 -4.97 4.84
C ASP A 22 -34.77 -4.47 3.55
N ASP A 23 -33.80 -3.56 3.68
CA ASP A 23 -33.14 -2.88 2.57
C ASP A 23 -31.70 -3.37 2.36
N THR A 24 -31.21 -3.31 1.12
CA THR A 24 -29.79 -3.60 0.86
C THR A 24 -28.91 -2.49 1.41
N PRO A 25 -27.68 -2.82 1.85
CA PRO A 25 -26.73 -1.82 2.31
C PRO A 25 -26.32 -0.83 1.21
N PHE A 26 -26.45 -1.22 -0.07
CA PHE A 26 -26.17 -0.38 -1.24
C PHE A 26 -27.22 -0.63 -2.33
N HIS A 27 -27.64 0.41 -3.03
CA HIS A 27 -28.62 0.30 -4.12
C HIS A 27 -28.01 -0.20 -5.43
N ASN A 28 -26.76 0.18 -5.72
CA ASN A 28 -26.04 -0.17 -6.94
C ASN A 28 -24.53 0.01 -6.73
N HIS A 29 -23.73 -0.35 -7.73
CA HIS A 29 -22.27 -0.18 -7.68
C HIS A 29 -21.84 1.27 -7.44
N THR A 30 -22.58 2.27 -7.95
CA THR A 30 -22.26 3.70 -7.73
C THR A 30 -22.43 4.09 -6.27
N ASP A 31 -23.52 3.65 -5.63
CA ASP A 31 -23.79 3.87 -4.21
C ASP A 31 -22.72 3.21 -3.33
N LEU A 32 -22.32 1.98 -3.69
CA LEU A 32 -21.22 1.25 -3.05
C LEU A 32 -19.88 2.01 -3.18
N TYR A 33 -19.49 2.41 -4.40
CA TYR A 33 -18.22 3.09 -4.63
C TYR A 33 -18.19 4.46 -3.97
N ASN A 34 -19.27 5.25 -4.10
CA ASN A 34 -19.38 6.53 -3.41
C ASN A 34 -19.26 6.38 -1.89
N THR A 35 -19.85 5.33 -1.32
CA THR A 35 -19.73 5.07 0.13
C THR A 35 -18.28 4.77 0.50
N ILE A 36 -17.60 3.90 -0.26
CA ILE A 36 -16.18 3.58 -0.06
C ILE A 36 -15.34 4.86 -0.16
N ASP A 37 -15.52 5.64 -1.24
CA ASP A 37 -14.76 6.86 -1.51
C ASP A 37 -15.08 7.99 -0.52
N SER A 38 -16.27 7.98 0.10
CA SER A 38 -16.66 8.93 1.15
C SER A 38 -16.05 8.60 2.52
N THR A 39 -15.40 7.44 2.65
CA THR A 39 -14.77 7.05 3.91
C THR A 39 -13.67 8.07 4.24
N PRO A 40 -13.70 8.70 5.43
CA PRO A 40 -12.72 9.74 5.79
C PRO A 40 -11.30 9.17 6.00
N ILE A 41 -11.17 7.85 5.99
CA ILE A 41 -9.92 7.11 6.08
C ILE A 41 -9.44 6.84 4.66
N GLY A 42 -8.35 7.51 4.24
CA GLY A 42 -7.71 7.27 2.95
C GLY A 42 -8.12 8.25 1.85
N GLY A 43 -7.91 9.54 2.07
CA GLY A 43 -8.21 10.63 1.11
C GLY A 43 -7.39 10.65 -0.19
N VAL A 44 -6.80 9.51 -0.60
CA VAL A 44 -6.15 9.36 -1.91
C VAL A 44 -7.00 8.43 -2.76
N PRO A 45 -7.49 8.88 -3.93
CA PRO A 45 -8.35 8.05 -4.77
C PRO A 45 -7.62 6.81 -5.29
N TRP A 46 -8.39 5.77 -5.59
CA TRP A 46 -7.89 4.61 -6.31
C TRP A 46 -7.76 4.92 -7.80
N GLU A 47 -6.63 4.52 -8.37
CA GLU A 47 -6.33 4.54 -9.79
C GLU A 47 -6.00 3.12 -10.25
N SER A 48 -6.10 2.87 -11.55
CA SER A 48 -5.65 1.60 -12.12
C SER A 48 -4.90 1.77 -13.43
N PHE A 49 -4.02 0.82 -13.71
CA PHE A 49 -3.39 0.64 -15.00
C PHE A 49 -3.25 -0.83 -15.32
N THR A 50 -3.16 -1.14 -16.61
CA THR A 50 -2.91 -2.50 -17.09
C THR A 50 -1.42 -2.69 -17.33
N MET A 51 -0.89 -3.83 -16.87
CA MET A 51 0.49 -4.23 -17.08
C MET A 51 0.55 -5.62 -17.70
N LYS A 52 1.50 -5.81 -18.62
CA LYS A 52 1.83 -7.12 -19.20
C LYS A 52 3.32 -7.37 -18.97
N TYR A 53 3.69 -8.62 -18.78
CA TYR A 53 5.10 -9.00 -18.72
C TYR A 53 5.83 -8.63 -20.02
N ASP A 54 6.83 -7.76 -19.92
CA ASP A 54 7.58 -7.21 -21.06
C ASP A 54 9.08 -7.55 -21.04
N SER A 55 9.51 -8.31 -20.03
CA SER A 55 10.91 -8.67 -19.80
C SER A 55 11.38 -9.85 -20.67
N ASN A 56 12.67 -10.19 -20.57
CA ASN A 56 13.32 -11.20 -21.41
C ASN A 56 12.49 -12.48 -21.55
N ILE A 57 12.00 -12.69 -22.78
CA ILE A 57 11.24 -13.86 -23.17
C ILE A 57 12.23 -15.02 -23.24
N PRO A 58 12.02 -16.12 -22.49
CA PRO A 58 12.87 -17.29 -22.61
C PRO A 58 12.82 -17.81 -24.06
N ASP A 59 13.94 -18.30 -24.60
CA ASP A 59 14.01 -18.93 -25.93
C ASP A 59 13.18 -20.25 -26.03
N GLY A 60 12.38 -20.56 -25.01
CA GLY A 60 11.59 -21.78 -24.87
C GLY A 60 10.09 -21.53 -24.71
N GLU A 61 9.40 -22.50 -24.09
CA GLU A 61 7.94 -22.47 -23.94
C GLU A 61 7.50 -21.34 -23.01
N ARG A 62 6.62 -20.48 -23.52
CA ARG A 62 6.07 -19.34 -22.79
C ARG A 62 5.00 -19.82 -21.83
N SER A 63 5.11 -19.44 -20.56
CA SER A 63 4.02 -19.66 -19.60
C SER A 63 2.85 -18.72 -19.91
N ALA A 64 1.61 -19.22 -19.82
CA ALA A 64 0.40 -18.46 -20.18
C ALA A 64 0.32 -17.07 -19.51
N TRP A 65 0.74 -16.97 -18.24
CA TRP A 65 0.74 -15.71 -17.48
C TRP A 65 1.61 -14.61 -18.10
N MET A 66 2.63 -14.94 -18.91
CA MET A 66 3.47 -13.94 -19.57
C MET A 66 2.73 -13.22 -20.71
N ASP A 67 1.66 -13.83 -21.23
CA ASP A 67 0.81 -13.24 -22.26
C ASP A 67 -0.40 -12.51 -21.73
N GLU A 68 -0.71 -12.71 -20.45
CA GLU A 68 -1.85 -12.11 -19.77
C GLU A 68 -1.62 -10.64 -19.44
N GLU A 69 -2.72 -9.90 -19.43
CA GLU A 69 -2.78 -8.53 -18.95
C GLU A 69 -3.29 -8.55 -17.51
N PHE A 70 -2.57 -7.88 -16.61
CA PHE A 70 -2.92 -7.75 -15.21
C PHE A 70 -3.33 -6.31 -14.93
N GLU A 71 -4.49 -6.15 -14.30
CA GLU A 71 -4.93 -4.85 -13.80
C GLU A 71 -4.32 -4.59 -12.42
N VAL A 72 -3.61 -3.48 -12.29
CA VAL A 72 -3.03 -3.02 -11.02
C VAL A 72 -3.86 -1.87 -10.51
N TRP A 73 -4.44 -2.05 -9.32
CA TRP A 73 -5.15 -1.00 -8.60
C TRP A 73 -4.24 -0.44 -7.52
N PHE A 74 -4.12 0.89 -7.44
CA PHE A 74 -3.22 1.56 -6.52
C PHE A 74 -3.75 2.95 -6.14
N CYS A 75 -3.40 3.42 -4.95
CA CYS A 75 -3.47 4.84 -4.61
C CYS A 75 -2.11 5.46 -4.90
N ASN A 76 -2.07 6.71 -5.38
CA ASN A 76 -0.83 7.40 -5.69
C ASN A 76 0.17 7.32 -4.50
N PRO A 77 1.33 6.62 -4.65
CA PRO A 77 2.24 6.39 -3.53
C PRO A 77 2.80 7.68 -2.95
N ARG A 78 3.00 8.70 -3.80
CA ARG A 78 3.51 10.01 -3.37
C ARG A 78 2.49 10.71 -2.47
N ASP A 79 1.22 10.71 -2.85
CA ASP A 79 0.17 11.36 -2.07
C ASP A 79 -0.09 10.60 -0.77
N LEU A 80 -0.01 9.28 -0.78
CA LEU A 80 -0.04 8.45 0.43
C LEU A 80 1.09 8.82 1.39
N VAL A 81 2.33 8.97 0.90
CA VAL A 81 3.47 9.38 1.73
C VAL A 81 3.28 10.80 2.27
N HIS A 82 2.77 11.74 1.46
CA HIS A 82 2.44 13.08 1.95
C HIS A 82 1.40 13.05 3.06
N ASN A 83 0.36 12.22 2.92
CA ASN A 83 -0.65 12.04 3.97
C ASN A 83 -0.07 11.41 5.24
N MET A 84 0.82 10.42 5.13
CA MET A 84 1.52 9.85 6.29
C MET A 84 2.37 10.93 6.98
N LEU A 85 3.13 11.72 6.24
CA LEU A 85 3.97 12.79 6.79
C LEU A 85 3.15 13.94 7.42
N ALA A 86 1.96 14.20 6.89
CA ALA A 86 1.04 15.20 7.43
C ALA A 86 0.26 14.70 8.65
N ASN A 87 0.36 13.42 8.99
CA ASN A 87 -0.37 12.84 10.12
C ASN A 87 0.24 13.33 11.45
N PRO A 88 -0.51 14.13 12.26
CA PRO A 88 -0.01 14.60 13.54
C PRO A 88 0.25 13.48 14.55
N ASP A 89 -0.35 12.30 14.37
CA ASP A 89 -0.14 11.15 15.27
C ASP A 89 1.32 10.64 15.23
N PHE A 90 2.07 10.93 14.16
CA PHE A 90 3.49 10.60 14.08
C PHE A 90 4.42 11.69 14.61
N HIS A 91 3.87 12.77 15.18
CA HIS A 91 4.68 13.84 15.73
C HIS A 91 5.53 13.35 16.91
N GLY A 92 6.85 13.32 16.72
CA GLY A 92 7.81 12.83 17.72
C GLY A 92 8.09 11.32 17.65
N GLU A 93 7.41 10.59 16.75
CA GLU A 93 7.55 9.14 16.56
C GLU A 93 8.30 8.80 15.25
N PHE A 94 9.13 9.73 14.77
CA PHE A 94 9.81 9.64 13.48
C PHE A 94 11.14 10.40 13.47
N ASP A 95 12.14 9.82 12.79
CA ASP A 95 13.48 10.41 12.66
C ASP A 95 13.70 11.11 11.31
N TYR A 96 14.04 12.40 11.36
CA TYR A 96 14.35 13.20 10.17
C TYR A 96 15.74 12.91 9.57
N LEU A 97 16.61 12.26 10.34
CA LEU A 97 18.01 12.04 9.96
C LEU A 97 18.48 10.68 10.48
N PRO A 98 19.36 9.99 9.74
CA PRO A 98 20.00 8.80 10.27
C PRO A 98 20.79 9.14 11.53
N PHE A 99 20.83 8.22 12.46
CA PHE A 99 21.56 8.38 13.70
C PHE A 99 22.29 7.08 14.04
N HIS A 100 23.29 7.15 14.91
CA HIS A 100 23.90 5.97 15.51
C HIS A 100 23.83 6.15 17.02
N GLU A 101 23.30 5.14 17.70
CA GLU A 101 23.27 5.08 19.16
C GLU A 101 24.29 4.07 19.65
N TYR A 102 25.06 4.40 20.68
CA TYR A 102 26.05 3.50 21.26
C TYR A 102 25.84 3.35 22.76
N ASP A 103 25.99 2.13 23.27
CA ASP A 103 26.01 1.90 24.72
C ASP A 103 27.33 2.32 25.38
N ALA A 104 27.37 2.18 26.71
CA ALA A 104 28.56 2.43 27.52
C ALA A 104 29.79 1.59 27.12
N ASN A 105 29.60 0.48 26.39
CA ASN A 105 30.67 -0.37 25.89
C ASN A 105 31.02 -0.07 24.41
N ASN A 106 30.46 1.01 23.85
CA ASN A 106 30.64 1.45 22.46
C ASN A 106 30.10 0.44 21.42
N ASN A 107 29.10 -0.37 21.77
CA ASN A 107 28.40 -1.20 20.80
C ASN A 107 27.28 -0.37 20.15
N HIS A 108 27.14 -0.49 18.84
CA HIS A 108 26.06 0.16 18.10
C HIS A 108 24.72 -0.54 18.38
N HIS A 109 23.72 0.23 18.77
CA HIS A 109 22.35 -0.21 19.02
C HIS A 109 21.49 0.02 17.79
N PHE A 110 20.95 -1.06 17.23
CA PHE A 110 20.05 -1.02 16.08
C PHE A 110 18.62 -1.26 16.57
N HIS A 111 17.81 -0.22 16.66
CA HIS A 111 16.44 -0.32 17.17
C HIS A 111 15.38 0.29 16.25
N ASP A 112 15.71 1.33 15.47
CA ASP A 112 14.86 1.89 14.42
C ASP A 112 15.56 1.82 13.06
N PHE A 113 14.81 1.91 11.96
CA PHE A 113 15.45 1.77 10.65
C PHE A 113 16.54 2.83 10.42
N MET A 114 16.31 4.06 10.91
CA MET A 114 17.25 5.17 10.79
C MET A 114 18.51 5.02 11.67
N SER A 115 18.51 4.10 12.64
CA SER A 115 19.73 3.69 13.36
C SER A 115 20.68 2.84 12.49
N GLY A 116 20.21 2.36 11.33
CA GLY A 116 20.97 1.45 10.48
C GLY A 116 22.08 2.15 9.68
N ASN A 117 23.24 1.48 9.59
CA ASN A 117 24.35 1.89 8.72
C ASN A 117 23.93 2.13 7.25
N TRP A 118 22.90 1.41 6.77
CA TRP A 118 22.43 1.58 5.40
C TRP A 118 21.73 2.94 5.22
N ALA A 119 20.88 3.36 6.16
CA ALA A 119 20.20 4.65 6.09
C ALA A 119 21.21 5.81 6.12
N TRP A 120 22.24 5.69 6.95
CA TRP A 120 23.36 6.64 6.98
C TRP A 120 24.04 6.76 5.61
N LYS A 121 24.42 5.62 5.00
CA LYS A 121 25.05 5.61 3.66
C LYS A 121 24.15 6.21 2.58
N GLN A 122 22.84 6.00 2.65
CA GLN A 122 21.92 6.61 1.68
C GLN A 122 21.89 8.13 1.84
N ALA A 123 21.83 8.65 3.06
CA ALA A 123 21.92 10.08 3.30
C ALA A 123 23.25 10.67 2.79
N ASP A 124 24.38 9.99 3.04
CA ASP A 124 25.68 10.40 2.51
C ASP A 124 25.68 10.47 0.96
N ILE A 125 25.06 9.50 0.27
CA ILE A 125 24.95 9.52 -1.19
C ILE A 125 24.09 10.69 -1.66
N ILE A 126 22.92 10.90 -1.04
CA ILE A 126 21.98 11.97 -1.42
C ILE A 126 22.67 13.34 -1.28
N THR A 127 23.36 13.58 -0.16
CA THR A 127 24.03 14.87 0.11
C THR A 127 25.17 15.22 -0.85
N GLN A 128 25.62 14.29 -1.71
CA GLN A 128 26.56 14.60 -2.79
C GLN A 128 25.95 15.53 -3.83
N ASP A 129 24.62 15.53 -3.97
CA ASP A 129 23.89 16.46 -4.81
C ASP A 129 23.54 17.75 -4.03
N PRO A 130 24.10 18.91 -4.40
CA PRO A 130 23.81 20.19 -3.76
C PRO A 130 22.32 20.57 -3.77
N ASP A 131 21.55 20.13 -4.76
CA ASP A 131 20.11 20.47 -4.86
C ASP A 131 19.28 19.76 -3.78
N THR A 132 19.84 18.75 -3.13
CA THR A 132 19.19 17.99 -2.05
C THR A 132 19.53 18.53 -0.67
N HIS A 133 20.40 19.53 -0.54
CA HIS A 133 20.83 20.05 0.76
C HIS A 133 19.64 20.64 1.54
N GLY A 134 19.47 20.17 2.77
CA GLY A 134 18.31 20.49 3.62
C GLY A 134 17.09 19.59 3.40
N SER A 135 17.14 18.68 2.43
CA SER A 135 16.11 17.64 2.26
C SER A 135 16.29 16.51 3.28
N MET A 136 15.17 15.90 3.65
CA MET A 136 15.13 14.70 4.46
C MET A 136 15.22 13.46 3.58
N PHE A 137 16.04 12.49 3.96
CA PHE A 137 15.99 11.15 3.36
C PHE A 137 14.69 10.45 3.77
N MET A 138 13.81 10.21 2.80
CA MET A 138 12.55 9.51 3.02
C MET A 138 12.64 8.07 2.51
N LEU A 139 12.67 7.10 3.42
CA LEU A 139 12.65 5.70 3.05
C LEU A 139 11.22 5.20 2.79
N ILE A 140 11.04 4.47 1.69
CA ILE A 140 9.82 3.72 1.40
C ILE A 140 10.10 2.22 1.58
N ILE A 141 9.29 1.56 2.40
CA ILE A 141 9.32 0.11 2.61
C ILE A 141 8.11 -0.47 1.90
N LEU A 142 8.37 -1.42 0.99
CA LEU A 142 7.34 -2.18 0.30
C LEU A 142 7.36 -3.63 0.77
N GLY A 143 6.18 -4.18 1.03
CA GLY A 143 5.99 -5.60 1.35
C GLY A 143 4.90 -6.18 0.46
N SER A 144 5.09 -7.39 -0.04
CA SER A 144 4.03 -8.09 -0.79
C SER A 144 3.90 -9.50 -0.25
N ASP A 145 2.65 -9.95 -0.11
CA ASP A 145 2.34 -11.32 0.21
C ASP A 145 1.27 -11.84 -0.76
N LYS A 146 1.24 -13.16 -0.95
CA LYS A 146 0.22 -13.79 -1.77
C LYS A 146 -0.99 -14.09 -0.89
N THR A 147 -2.10 -13.39 -1.14
CA THR A 147 -3.34 -13.58 -0.38
C THR A 147 -4.38 -14.32 -1.23
N THR A 148 -5.00 -15.34 -0.65
CA THR A 148 -6.13 -16.05 -1.28
C THR A 148 -7.41 -15.55 -0.62
N VAL A 149 -8.23 -14.78 -1.35
CA VAL A 149 -9.28 -13.95 -0.74
C VAL A 149 -10.65 -14.64 -0.69
N SER A 150 -10.85 -15.79 -1.36
CA SER A 150 -12.08 -16.57 -1.15
C SER A 150 -11.93 -18.06 -1.38
N VAL A 151 -12.53 -18.88 -0.52
CA VAL A 151 -12.72 -20.33 -0.71
C VAL A 151 -14.04 -20.61 -1.45
N ALA A 152 -15.00 -19.68 -1.41
CA ALA A 152 -16.39 -19.92 -1.81
C ALA A 152 -16.79 -19.41 -3.22
N THR A 153 -16.02 -18.51 -3.85
CA THR A 153 -16.43 -17.83 -5.10
C THR A 153 -15.44 -17.98 -6.26
N GLY A 154 -14.44 -18.84 -6.12
CA GLY A 154 -13.49 -19.14 -7.21
C GLY A 154 -12.09 -18.56 -6.98
N HIS A 155 -11.16 -19.13 -7.73
CA HIS A 155 -9.69 -19.07 -7.65
C HIS A 155 -9.06 -17.67 -7.82
N ASN A 156 -9.54 -16.63 -7.13
CA ASN A 156 -8.93 -15.31 -7.20
C ASN A 156 -7.82 -15.19 -6.14
N GLN A 157 -6.58 -15.17 -6.61
CA GLN A 157 -5.39 -14.84 -5.83
C GLN A 157 -5.07 -13.36 -6.06
N TYR A 158 -4.85 -12.64 -4.97
CA TYR A 158 -4.42 -11.25 -5.02
C TYR A 158 -2.98 -11.16 -4.49
N TRP A 159 -2.24 -10.21 -5.04
CA TRP A 159 -0.90 -9.86 -4.60
C TRP A 159 -0.92 -8.41 -4.11
N PRO A 160 -1.41 -8.17 -2.88
CA PRO A 160 -1.29 -6.86 -2.28
C PRO A 160 0.18 -6.44 -2.20
N VAL A 161 0.41 -5.15 -2.40
CA VAL A 161 1.67 -4.48 -2.11
C VAL A 161 1.36 -3.44 -1.04
N TYR A 162 1.86 -3.68 0.16
CA TYR A 162 1.80 -2.75 1.27
C TYR A 162 2.97 -1.78 1.20
N MET A 163 2.72 -0.55 1.63
CA MET A 163 3.71 0.51 1.69
C MET A 163 3.72 1.14 3.08
N SER A 164 4.91 1.42 3.59
CA SER A 164 5.12 2.20 4.81
C SER A 164 6.34 3.11 4.65
N ILE A 165 6.39 4.19 5.42
CA ILE A 165 7.56 5.03 5.52
C ILE A 165 8.56 4.44 6.52
N GLY A 166 9.84 4.54 6.19
CA GLY A 166 10.88 3.86 6.94
C GLY A 166 11.32 4.58 8.20
N ASN A 167 11.09 5.88 8.32
CA ASN A 167 11.64 6.63 9.43
C ASN A 167 10.73 6.73 10.66
N ILE A 168 9.54 6.09 10.64
CA ILE A 168 8.77 5.91 11.87
C ILE A 168 9.52 4.97 12.81
N HIS A 169 9.43 5.25 14.09
CA HIS A 169 9.96 4.39 15.14
C HIS A 169 9.25 3.03 15.12
N ASN A 170 9.98 1.99 15.52
CA ASN A 170 9.52 0.60 15.44
C ASN A 170 8.32 0.31 16.37
N ASN A 171 8.21 1.03 17.49
CA ASN A 171 7.02 0.97 18.37
C ASN A 171 5.73 1.35 17.61
N THR A 172 5.81 2.35 16.73
CA THR A 172 4.69 2.91 15.96
C THR A 172 4.26 1.96 14.84
N ARG A 173 5.19 1.16 14.29
CA ARG A 173 4.87 0.12 13.29
C ARG A 173 3.99 -1.01 13.82
N CYS A 174 3.97 -1.23 15.13
CA CYS A 174 3.19 -2.26 15.79
C CYS A 174 1.97 -1.68 16.51
N ALA A 175 1.71 -0.38 16.38
CA ALA A 175 0.56 0.28 16.96
C ALA A 175 -0.61 0.26 15.97
N HIS A 176 -1.52 -0.71 16.20
CA HIS A 176 -2.81 -0.94 15.52
C HIS A 176 -2.77 -1.63 14.15
#